data_AF-A0A1V5EAA6-F1
#
_entry.id   AF-A0A1V5EAA6-F1
#
_cell.length_a   1.000
_cell.length_b   1.000
_cell.length_c   1.000
_cell.angle_alpha   90.00
_cell.angle_beta   90.00
_cell.angle_gamma   90.00
#
_symmetry.space_group_name_H-M   'P 1'
#
loop_
_entity.id
_entity.type
_entity.pdbx_description
1 polymer ?
#
loop_
_entity_poly.entity_id
_entity_poly.type
_entity_poly.pdbx_seq_one_letter_code
_entity_poly.pdbx_strand_id
1 'polypeptide(L)'
;MFKQAAGEWLDEMEREGKLQPLDDDTRRRLVDQYAGKLEEIYQEEVLKQMEFRGKKRDYEHLLAYDSQYTTKFLNQVIPGYPQFRAEVFARAKRLITGG
;
A
#
# COMPACT_ATOMS: atom_id res chain seq x y z
N MET A 1 3.00 -8.09 1.57
CA MET A 1 2.55 -6.92 2.36
C MET A 1 1.20 -6.39 1.88
N PHE A 2 1.08 -5.86 0.66
CA PHE A 2 -0.17 -5.27 0.16
C PHE A 2 -1.32 -6.28 0.01
N LYS A 3 -1.05 -7.51 -0.45
CA LYS A 3 -2.06 -8.60 -0.52
C LYS A 3 -2.62 -9.00 0.85
N GLN A 4 -1.79 -8.97 1.89
CA GLN A 4 -2.24 -9.24 3.26
C GLN A 4 -3.23 -8.15 3.71
N ALA A 5 -2.85 -6.87 3.56
CA ALA A 5 -3.72 -5.76 3.90
C ALA A 5 -5.03 -5.77 3.10
N ALA A 6 -4.96 -6.04 1.80
CA ALA A 6 -6.13 -6.20 0.94
C ALA A 6 -7.04 -7.35 1.39
N GLY A 7 -6.47 -8.49 1.78
CA GLY A 7 -7.21 -9.61 2.35
C GLY A 7 -7.93 -9.23 3.66
N GLU A 8 -7.22 -8.59 4.59
CA GLU A 8 -7.78 -8.09 5.85
C GLU A 8 -8.95 -7.11 5.62
N TRP A 9 -8.87 -6.27 4.58
CA TRP A 9 -9.98 -5.36 4.24
C TRP A 9 -11.20 -6.10 3.71
N LEU A 10 -11.02 -7.14 2.88
CA LEU A 10 -12.14 -7.96 2.43
C LEU A 10 -12.79 -8.73 3.58
N ASP A 11 -12.00 -9.28 4.49
CA ASP A 11 -12.50 -9.93 5.71
C ASP A 11 -13.32 -8.97 6.56
N GLU A 12 -12.86 -7.72 6.72
CA GLU A 12 -13.59 -6.71 7.44
C GLU A 12 -14.92 -6.36 6.74
N MET A 13 -14.91 -6.18 5.42
CA MET A 13 -16.12 -5.88 4.64
C MET A 13 -17.15 -7.02 4.67
N GLU A 14 -16.69 -8.27 4.63
CA GLU A 14 -17.55 -9.46 4.74
C GLU A 14 -18.17 -9.54 6.14
N ARG A 15 -17.36 -9.35 7.19
CA ARG A 15 -17.82 -9.32 8.58
C ARG A 15 -18.80 -8.17 8.86
N GLU A 16 -18.63 -7.02 8.21
CA GLU A 16 -19.53 -5.88 8.31
C GLU A 16 -20.79 -6.00 7.43
N GLY A 17 -20.91 -7.08 6.65
CA GLY A 17 -22.04 -7.30 5.73
C GLY A 17 -22.03 -6.36 4.50
N LYS A 18 -20.94 -5.63 4.27
CA LYS A 18 -20.75 -4.77 3.08
C LYS A 18 -20.38 -5.56 1.83
N LEU A 19 -19.90 -6.79 2.02
CA LEU A 19 -19.55 -7.72 0.96
C LEU A 19 -20.25 -9.05 1.21
N GLN A 20 -20.92 -9.60 0.18
CA GLN A 20 -21.43 -10.96 0.26
C GLN A 20 -20.27 -11.95 0.24
N PRO A 21 -20.42 -13.14 0.86
CA PRO A 21 -19.41 -14.18 0.77
C PRO A 21 -19.03 -14.46 -0.69
N LEU A 22 -17.75 -14.34 -1.01
CA LEU A 22 -17.21 -14.58 -2.33
C LEU A 22 -16.67 -16.02 -2.42
N ASP A 23 -16.70 -16.61 -3.61
CA ASP A 23 -15.92 -17.82 -3.86
C ASP A 23 -14.41 -17.51 -3.86
N ASP A 24 -13.59 -18.55 -3.66
CA ASP A 24 -12.15 -18.42 -3.51
C ASP A 24 -11.46 -17.76 -4.71
N ASP A 25 -11.93 -17.99 -5.94
CA ASP A 25 -11.31 -17.43 -7.15
C ASP A 25 -11.64 -15.94 -7.28
N THR A 26 -12.91 -15.57 -7.08
CA THR A 26 -13.34 -14.17 -7.05
C THR A 26 -12.63 -13.39 -5.95
N ARG A 27 -12.53 -13.98 -4.75
CA ARG A 27 -11.83 -13.38 -3.61
C ARG A 27 -10.36 -13.14 -3.93
N ARG A 28 -9.66 -14.13 -4.50
CA ARG A 28 -8.25 -14.00 -4.87
C ARG A 28 -8.02 -12.89 -5.88
N ARG A 29 -8.85 -12.80 -6.93
CA ARG A 29 -8.77 -11.73 -7.93
C ARG A 29 -8.99 -10.35 -7.31
N LEU A 30 -9.94 -10.23 -6.38
CA LEU A 30 -10.23 -8.97 -5.71
C LEU A 30 -9.08 -8.55 -4.78
N VAL A 31 -8.48 -9.50 -4.04
CA VAL A 31 -7.26 -9.25 -3.25
C VAL A 31 -6.13 -8.75 -4.15
N ASP A 32 -5.90 -9.39 -5.29
CA ASP A 32 -4.85 -8.98 -6.23
C ASP A 32 -5.11 -7.58 -6.79
N GLN A 33 -6.36 -7.28 -7.14
CA GLN A 33 -6.77 -5.96 -7.62
C GLN A 33 -6.57 -4.88 -6.54
N TYR A 34 -7.01 -5.13 -5.31
CA TYR A 34 -6.90 -4.17 -4.21
C TYR A 34 -5.45 -3.95 -3.80
N ALA A 35 -4.65 -5.02 -3.80
CA ALA A 35 -3.22 -4.94 -3.54
C ALA A 35 -2.50 -4.09 -4.58
N GLY A 36 -2.81 -4.26 -5.88
CA GLY A 36 -2.24 -3.44 -6.95
C GLY A 36 -2.58 -1.96 -6.79
N LYS A 37 -3.85 -1.63 -6.53
CA LYS A 37 -4.27 -0.24 -6.28
C LYS A 37 -3.60 0.37 -5.04
N LEU A 38 -3.50 -0.40 -3.95
CA LEU A 38 -2.83 0.05 -2.74
C LEU A 38 -1.33 0.29 -2.99
N GLU A 39 -0.68 -0.58 -3.77
CA GLU A 39 0.71 -0.42 -4.16
C GLU A 39 0.92 0.85 -4.99
N GLU A 40 0.08 1.10 -6.00
CA GLU A 40 0.14 2.33 -6.82
C GLU A 40 0.03 3.59 -5.96
N ILE A 41 -0.98 3.68 -5.09
CA ILE A 41 -1.19 4.81 -4.18
C ILE A 41 0.02 4.97 -3.26
N TYR A 42 0.52 3.88 -2.70
CA TYR A 42 1.64 3.91 -1.79
C TYR A 42 2.93 4.38 -2.47
N GLN A 43 3.22 3.89 -3.67
CA GLN A 43 4.39 4.30 -4.44
C GLN A 43 4.32 5.78 -4.84
N GLU A 44 3.14 6.26 -5.24
CA GLU A 44 2.94 7.68 -5.56
C GLU A 44 3.23 8.58 -4.34
N GLU A 45 2.71 8.23 -3.17
CA GLU A 45 2.92 9.03 -1.96
C GLU A 45 4.37 8.96 -1.47
N VAL A 46 5.03 7.80 -1.61
CA VAL A 46 6.47 7.67 -1.34
C VAL A 46 7.28 8.55 -2.29
N LEU A 47 6.98 8.53 -3.60
CA LEU A 47 7.68 9.36 -4.59
C LEU A 47 7.55 10.85 -4.27
N LYS A 48 6.36 11.32 -3.88
CA LYS A 48 6.16 12.71 -3.42
C LYS A 48 7.05 13.06 -2.22
N GLN A 49 7.17 12.15 -1.25
CA GLN A 49 8.09 12.35 -0.11
C GLN A 49 9.55 12.38 -0.55
N MET A 50 9.94 11.53 -1.50
CA MET A 50 11.31 11.52 -2.03
C MET A 50 11.61 12.80 -2.81
N GLU A 51 10.67 13.29 -3.61
CA GLU A 51 10.78 14.56 -4.33
C GLU A 51 10.93 15.73 -3.37
N PHE A 52 10.02 15.84 -2.39
CA PHE A 52 10.05 16.89 -1.37
C PHE A 52 11.38 16.94 -0.60
N ARG A 53 12.03 15.78 -0.41
CA ARG A 53 13.28 15.65 0.34
C ARG A 53 14.54 15.66 -0.54
N GLY A 54 14.39 15.81 -1.86
CA GLY A 54 15.50 15.77 -2.81
C GLY A 54 16.18 14.39 -2.91
N LYS A 55 15.46 13.31 -2.60
CA LYS A 55 15.92 11.91 -2.59
C LYS A 55 15.34 11.04 -3.71
N LYS A 56 14.63 11.64 -4.67
CA LYS A 56 14.00 10.92 -5.79
C LYS A 56 14.98 10.00 -6.54
N ARG A 57 16.14 10.53 -6.95
CA ARG A 57 17.14 9.76 -7.70
C ARG A 57 17.75 8.62 -6.88
N ASP A 58 18.02 8.86 -5.59
CA ASP A 58 18.51 7.83 -4.68
C ASP A 58 17.48 6.69 -4.55
N TYR A 59 16.20 7.04 -4.47
CA TYR A 59 15.10 6.07 -4.40
C TYR A 59 14.91 5.28 -5.70
N GLU A 60 14.96 5.94 -6.86
CA GLU A 60 14.90 5.28 -8.17
C GLU A 60 16.05 4.29 -8.36
N HIS A 61 17.27 4.68 -7.96
CA HIS A 61 18.43 3.79 -7.97
C HIS A 61 18.25 2.62 -7.00
N LEU A 62 17.70 2.86 -5.80
CA LEU A 62 17.43 1.78 -4.85
C LEU A 62 16.46 0.74 -5.43
N LEU A 63 15.36 1.18 -6.06
CA LEU A 63 14.37 0.30 -6.65
C LEU A 63 14.93 -0.55 -7.79
N ALA A 64 15.85 0.00 -8.59
CA ALA A 64 16.43 -0.69 -9.74
C ALA A 64 17.50 -1.73 -9.36
N TYR A 65 18.20 -1.54 -8.24
CA TYR A 65 19.40 -2.34 -7.93
C TYR A 65 19.32 -3.13 -6.62
N ASP A 66 18.55 -2.68 -5.62
CA ASP A 66 18.47 -3.36 -4.32
C ASP A 66 17.19 -3.03 -3.55
N SER A 67 16.08 -3.62 -3.99
CA SER A 67 14.76 -3.42 -3.38
C SER A 67 14.66 -3.97 -1.95
N GLN A 68 15.60 -4.82 -1.49
CA GLN A 68 15.57 -5.41 -0.16
C GLN A 68 15.76 -4.36 0.96
N TYR A 69 16.45 -3.26 0.67
CA TYR A 69 16.68 -2.17 1.64
C TYR A 69 15.66 -1.04 1.58
N THR A 70 14.64 -1.14 0.70
CA THR A 70 13.61 -0.12 0.50
C THR A 70 12.99 0.34 1.82
N THR A 71 12.57 -0.60 2.67
CA THR A 71 11.94 -0.24 3.95
C THR A 71 12.90 0.47 4.90
N LYS A 72 14.18 0.06 4.95
CA LYS A 72 15.19 0.72 5.79
C LYS A 72 15.44 2.16 5.31
N PHE A 73 15.61 2.34 4.01
CA PHE A 73 15.79 3.65 3.40
C PHE A 73 14.61 4.58 3.67
N LEU A 74 13.38 4.09 3.49
CA LEU A 74 12.18 4.89 3.76
C LEU A 74 12.05 5.30 5.23
N ASN A 75 12.43 4.44 6.18
CA ASN A 75 12.48 4.80 7.61
C ASN A 75 13.51 5.90 7.91
N GLN A 76 14.61 5.95 7.18
CA GLN A 76 15.64 6.99 7.35
C GLN A 76 15.23 8.32 6.72
N VAL A 77 14.58 8.26 5.56
CA VAL A 77 14.26 9.46 4.77
C VAL A 77 12.95 10.11 5.22
N ILE A 78 11.92 9.31 5.57
CA ILE A 78 10.60 9.78 5.97
C ILE A 78 10.49 9.76 7.51
N PRO A 79 10.52 10.92 8.19
CA PRO A 79 10.26 11.04 9.62
C PRO A 79 8.88 10.50 9.94
N GLY A 80 8.78 9.65 10.95
CA GLY A 80 7.52 9.00 11.29
C GLY A 80 7.01 8.07 10.18
N TYR A 81 7.90 7.43 9.41
CA TYR A 81 7.53 6.49 8.34
C TYR A 81 6.43 5.47 8.72
N PRO A 82 6.42 4.85 9.93
CA PRO A 82 5.33 3.97 10.33
C PRO A 82 3.96 4.66 10.32
N GLN A 83 3.89 5.91 10.80
CA GLN A 83 2.68 6.72 10.81
C GLN A 83 2.27 7.12 9.39
N PHE A 84 3.22 7.62 8.59
CA PHE A 84 2.99 7.93 7.17
C PHE A 84 2.41 6.73 6.42
N ARG A 85 2.99 5.53 6.61
CA ARG A 85 2.49 4.31 5.99
C ARG A 85 1.07 3.99 6.43
N ALA A 86 0.76 4.11 7.73
CA ALA A 86 -0.57 3.86 8.25
C ALA A 86 -1.61 4.84 7.65
N GLU A 87 -1.27 6.11 7.53
CA GLU A 87 -2.14 7.15 6.94
C GLU A 87 -2.41 6.89 5.46
N VAL A 88 -1.37 6.53 4.70
CA VAL A 88 -1.50 6.15 3.29
C VAL A 88 -2.39 4.92 3.14
N PHE A 89 -2.20 3.89 3.97
CA PHE A 89 -3.05 2.69 3.94
C PHE A 89 -4.51 3.01 4.30
N ALA A 90 -4.74 3.84 5.32
CA ALA A 90 -6.10 4.24 5.72
C ALA A 90 -6.81 5.10 4.66
N ARG A 91 -6.05 5.94 3.93
CA ARG A 91 -6.57 6.69 2.79
C ARG A 91 -6.86 5.77 1.61
N ALA A 92 -5.93 4.88 1.28
CA ALA A 92 -6.08 3.91 0.19
C ALA A 92 -7.28 3.00 0.41
N LYS A 93 -7.47 2.49 1.63
CA LYS A 93 -8.65 1.68 2.01
C LYS A 93 -9.94 2.41 1.66
N ARG A 94 -10.12 3.65 2.13
CA ARG A 94 -11.31 4.48 1.84
C ARG A 94 -11.54 4.67 0.34
N LEU A 95 -10.48 4.90 -0.44
CA LEU A 95 -10.58 5.07 -1.89
C LEU A 95 -10.92 3.78 -2.63
N ILE A 96 -10.37 2.65 -2.19
CA ILE A 96 -10.49 1.36 -2.88
C ILE A 96 -11.82 0.67 -2.55
N THR A 97 -12.24 0.72 -1.30
CA THR A 97 -13.44 0.02 -0.82
C THR A 97 -14.71 0.87 -0.85
N GLY A 98 -14.62 2.13 -1.29
CA GLY A 98 -15.76 3.05 -1.36
C GLY A 98 -16.28 3.45 0.02
N GLY A 99 -15.40 4.03 0.85
CA GLY A 99 -15.71 4.45 2.23
C GLY A 99 -16.89 5.41 2.35
#